data_AF-A0A2V5T744-F1
#
_entry.id   AF-A0A2V5T744-F1
#
_cell.length_a   1.000
_cell.length_b   1.000
_cell.length_c   1.000
_cell.angle_alpha   90.00
_cell.angle_beta   90.00
_cell.angle_gamma   90.00
#
_symmetry.space_group_name_H-M   'P 1'
#
loop_
_entity.id
_entity.type
_entity.pdbx_description
1 polymer ?
#
loop_
_entity_poly.entity_id
_entity_poly.type
_entity_poly.pdbx_seq_one_letter_code
_entity_poly.pdbx_strand_id
1 'polypeptide(L)' 'DVILDLVKNENGNAPLSDMEIVEILRERGIPIARRTVAKYRTELNILPSNMRRKY' A
#
# COMPACT_ATOMS: atom_id res chain seq x y z
N ASP A 1 -7.36 9.35 2.91
CA ASP A 1 -7.46 8.04 2.22
C ASP A 1 -6.93 6.91 3.08
N VAL A 2 -7.70 5.82 3.21
CA VAL A 2 -7.31 4.63 4.00
C VAL A 2 -6.02 4.00 3.47
N ILE A 3 -5.81 4.02 2.14
CA ILE A 3 -4.59 3.53 1.49
C ILE A 3 -3.39 4.37 1.88
N LEU A 4 -3.52 5.71 1.86
CA LEU A 4 -2.43 6.60 2.24
C LEU A 4 -2.05 6.43 3.71
N ASP A 5 -3.03 6.23 4.59
CA ASP A 5 -2.78 6.00 6.01
C ASP A 5 -2.07 4.67 6.26
N LEU A 6 -2.46 3.60 5.56
CA LEU A 6 -1.78 2.31 5.55
C LEU A 6 -0.33 2.42 5.08
N VAL A 7 -0.09 3.17 4.00
CA VAL A 7 1.24 3.38 3.43
C VAL A 7 2.09 4.35 4.27
N LYS A 8 1.47 5.26 5.02
CA LYS A 8 2.19 6.15 5.97
C LYS A 8 2.58 5.45 7.26
N ASN A 9 1.73 4.54 7.75
CA ASN A 9 1.97 3.75 8.94
C ASN A 9 2.75 2.45 8.65
N GLU A 10 3.16 2.21 7.40
CA GLU A 10 3.96 1.05 7.05
C GLU A 10 5.40 1.18 7.57
N ASN A 11 6.03 0.04 7.89
CA ASN A 11 7.44 0.02 8.27
C ASN A 11 8.31 0.32 7.05
N GLY A 12 9.12 1.38 7.09
CA GLY A 12 10.04 1.74 6.00
C GLY A 12 11.08 0.65 5.64
N ASN A 13 11.37 -0.27 6.58
CA ASN A 13 12.25 -1.42 6.34
C ASN A 13 11.53 -2.60 5.67
N ALA A 14 10.20 -2.64 5.73
CA ALA A 14 9.35 -3.67 5.16
C ALA A 14 8.09 -3.01 4.56
N PRO A 15 8.25 -2.28 3.44
CA PRO A 15 7.13 -1.61 2.79
C PRO A 15 6.12 -2.64 2.27
N LEU A 16 4.85 -2.38 2.52
CA LEU A 16 3.75 -3.27 2.20
C LEU A 16 3.61 -3.40 0.68
N SER A 17 3.42 -4.63 0.23
CA SER A 17 3.01 -4.95 -1.14
C SER A 17 1.60 -4.44 -1.39
N ASP A 18 1.29 -4.18 -2.66
CA ASP A 18 -0.09 -3.93 -3.11
C ASP A 18 -1.06 -5.05 -2.68
N MET A 19 -0.59 -6.29 -2.60
CA MET A 19 -1.37 -7.45 -2.19
C MET A 19 -1.64 -7.46 -0.68
N GLU A 20 -0.67 -7.05 0.13
CA GLU A 20 -0.84 -6.92 1.59
C GLU A 20 -1.82 -5.81 1.93
N ILE A 21 -1.75 -4.67 1.22
CA ILE A 21 -2.70 -3.56 1.40
C ILE A 21 -4.13 -4.03 1.07
N VAL A 22 -4.31 -4.83 0.02
CA VAL A 22 -5.62 -5.42 -0.32
C VAL A 22 -6.13 -6.30 0.81
N GLU A 23 -5.29 -7.17 1.37
CA GLU A 23 -5.70 -8.08 2.43
C GLU A 23 -6.09 -7.31 3.71
N ILE A 24 -5.29 -6.33 4.13
CA ILE A 24 -5.60 -5.50 5.30
C ILE A 24 -6.89 -4.70 5.10
N LEU A 25 -7.13 -4.18 3.89
CA LEU A 25 -8.37 -3.48 3.58
C LEU A 25 -9.56 -4.43 3.57
N ARG A 26 -9.38 -5.64 3.06
CA ARG A 26 -10.40 -6.69 3.06
C ARG A 26 -10.77 -7.11 4.48
N GLU A 27 -9.80 -7.28 5.37
CA GLU A 27 -10.02 -7.57 6.80
C GLU A 27 -10.79 -6.44 7.49
N ARG A 28 -10.56 -5.19 7.09
CA ARG A 28 -11.32 -4.02 7.56
C ARG A 28 -12.73 -3.90 6.96
N GLY A 29 -13.15 -4.85 6.12
CA GLY A 29 -14.45 -4.84 5.45
C GLY A 29 -14.51 -3.94 4.20
N ILE A 30 -13.35 -3.52 3.67
CA ILE A 30 -13.24 -2.70 2.47
C ILE A 30 -12.71 -3.57 1.32
N PRO A 31 -13.59 -4.21 0.54
CA PRO A 31 -13.16 -5.00 -0.61
C PRO A 31 -12.62 -4.08 -1.70
N ILE A 32 -11.32 -4.15 -1.95
CA ILE A 32 -10.65 -3.40 -3.01
C ILE A 32 -9.80 -4.33 -3.88
N ALA A 33 -9.73 -4.05 -5.17
CA ALA A 33 -8.88 -4.80 -6.08
C ALA A 33 -7.43 -4.30 -6.02
N ARG A 34 -6.47 -5.23 -6.20
CA ARG A 34 -5.02 -4.94 -6.34
C ARG A 34 -4.74 -3.84 -7.36
N ARG A 35 -5.44 -3.86 -8.50
CA ARG A 35 -5.30 -2.85 -9.57
C ARG A 35 -5.66 -1.44 -9.09
N THR A 36 -6.67 -1.32 -8.24
CA THR A 36 -7.08 -0.04 -7.66
C THR A 36 -6.01 0.49 -6.71
N VAL A 37 -5.46 -0.37 -5.85
CA VAL A 37 -4.33 -0.01 -4.97
C VAL A 37 -3.11 0.43 -5.77
N ALA A 38 -2.79 -0.27 -6.86
CA ALA A 38 -1.70 0.10 -7.76
C ALA A 38 -1.92 1.47 -8.41
N LYS A 39 -3.14 1.75 -8.89
CA LYS A 39 -3.52 3.08 -9.43
C LYS A 39 -3.33 4.18 -8.38
N TYR A 40 -3.82 3.96 -7.16
CA TYR A 40 -3.64 4.91 -6.05
C TYR A 40 -2.17 5.13 -5.69
N ARG A 41 -1.33 4.08 -5.66
CA ARG A 41 0.12 4.24 -5.40
C ARG A 41 0.78 5.13 -6.46
N THR A 42 0.44 4.95 -7.73
CA THR A 42 0.98 5.77 -8.83
C THR A 42 0.48 7.21 -8.74
N GLU A 43 -0.82 7.42 -8.48
CA GLU A 43 -1.40 8.76 -8.33
C GLU A 43 -0.83 9.53 -7.13
N LEU A 44 -0.52 8.82 -6.05
CA LEU A 44 0.09 9.39 -4.84
C LEU A 44 1.63 9.56 -4.96
N ASN A 45 2.23 9.28 -6.13
CA ASN A 45 3.69 9.30 -6.36
C ASN A 45 4.48 8.46 -5.34
N ILE A 46 3.86 7.39 -4.85
CA ILE A 46 4.46 6.52 -3.85
C ILE A 46 5.36 5.53 -4.56
N LEU A 47 6.66 5.65 -4.32
CA LEU A 47 7.65 4.73 -4.89
C LEU A 47 7.31 3.27 -4.54
N PRO A 48 7.53 2.34 -5.48
CA PRO A 48 7.29 0.92 -5.25
C PRO A 48 8.12 0.43 -4.06
N SER A 49 7.59 -0.59 -3.36
CA SER A 49 8.14 -1.10 -2.10
C SER A 49 9.63 -1.47 -2.22
N ASN A 50 10.06 -1.92 -3.40
CA ASN A 50 11.46 -2.25 -3.70
C ASN A 50 12.43 -1.06 -3.63
N MET A 51 11.95 0.18 -3.83
CA MET A 51 12.79 1.38 -3.86
C MET A 51 12.80 2.14 -2.52
N ARG A 52 11.93 1.78 -1.58
CA ARG A 52 11.82 2.42 -0.25
C ARG A 52 12.51 1.67 0.87
N ARG A 53 13.02 0.46 0.59
CA ARG A 53 13.84 -0.30 1.53
C ARG A 53 15.16 0.45 1.76
N LYS A 54 15.27 1.19 2.87
CA LYS A 54 16.57 1.69 3.35
C LYS A 54 17.36 0.48 3.83
N TYR A 55 18.51 0.23 3.20
CA TYR A 55 19.54 -0.66 3.75
C TYR A 55 20.09 -0.09 5.05
#